data_AF-A0A2E6AXG3-F1
#
_entry.id   AF-A0A2E6AXG3-F1
#
_cell.length_a   1.000
_cell.length_b   1.000
_cell.length_c   1.000
_cell.angle_alpha   90.00
_cell.angle_beta   90.00
_cell.angle_gamma   90.00
#
_symmetry.space_group_name_H-M   'P 1'
#
loop_
_entity.id
_entity.type
_entity.pdbx_description
1 polymer ?
#
loop_
_entity_poly.entity_id
_entity_poly.type
_entity_poly.pdbx_seq_one_letter_code
_entity_poly.pdbx_strand_id
1 'polypeptide(L)'
;MKNKFLFVLVGASMMTALFSKSLNRHTKEPVTIQIGNDIPKVIRTNDLHIPSSREEINLITDDFEGDVSAWNASAGWQLTDASFNSETYSFWSPDELFLDDSGTAIYKSWDLFSPTYSLPLLGDGETMHFGFHLNVDMPDTNQEDDPTTPDDE
;
A
#
# COMPACT_ATOMS: atom_id res chain seq x y z
N MET A 1 77.73 1.18 10.57
CA MET A 1 76.29 1.54 10.51
C MET A 1 75.42 0.48 9.84
N LYS A 2 75.94 -0.40 8.96
CA LYS A 2 75.15 -1.39 8.20
C LYS A 2 74.39 -2.44 9.03
N ASN A 3 74.95 -2.91 10.15
CA ASN A 3 74.30 -3.97 10.95
C ASN A 3 73.11 -3.46 11.79
N LYS A 4 73.10 -2.16 12.15
CA LYS A 4 72.01 -1.58 12.95
C LYS A 4 70.71 -1.49 12.14
N PHE A 5 70.81 -1.28 10.84
CA PHE A 5 69.66 -1.21 9.93
C PHE A 5 69.01 -2.59 9.73
N LEU A 6 69.81 -3.66 9.66
CA LEU A 6 69.32 -5.03 9.55
C LEU A 6 68.49 -5.44 10.78
N PHE A 7 68.95 -5.09 12.00
CA PHE A 7 68.23 -5.39 13.23
C PHE A 7 66.88 -4.65 13.33
N VAL A 8 66.81 -3.41 12.84
CA VAL A 8 65.54 -2.65 12.79
C VAL A 8 64.57 -3.26 11.78
N LEU A 9 65.05 -3.71 10.63
CA LEU A 9 64.21 -4.31 9.59
C LEU A 9 63.64 -5.68 10.03
N VAL A 10 64.48 -6.52 10.65
CA VAL A 10 64.04 -7.81 11.20
C VAL A 10 63.02 -7.61 12.32
N GLY A 11 63.28 -6.66 13.23
CA GLY A 11 62.35 -6.31 14.31
C GLY A 11 60.99 -5.81 13.80
N ALA A 12 60.99 -4.93 12.78
CA ALA A 12 59.75 -4.44 12.18
C ALA A 12 58.94 -5.56 11.50
N SER A 13 59.61 -6.49 10.79
CA SER A 13 58.94 -7.62 10.15
C SER A 13 58.29 -8.57 11.16
N MET A 14 58.98 -8.83 12.29
CA MET A 14 58.47 -9.71 13.33
C MET A 14 57.24 -9.10 14.02
N MET A 15 57.22 -7.77 14.17
CA MET A 15 56.07 -7.07 14.72
C MET A 15 54.84 -7.14 13.81
N THR A 16 55.00 -7.07 12.48
CA THR A 16 53.87 -7.25 11.55
C THR A 16 53.27 -8.66 11.57
N ALA A 17 54.08 -9.69 11.84
CA ALA A 17 53.60 -11.07 11.99
C ALA A 17 52.86 -11.29 13.32
N LEU A 18 53.21 -10.56 14.38
CA LEU A 18 52.50 -10.63 15.66
C LEU A 18 51.14 -9.89 15.63
N PHE A 19 50.95 -8.97 14.67
CA PHE A 19 49.70 -8.21 14.49
C PHE A 19 48.83 -8.69 13.31
N SER A 20 49.16 -9.80 12.65
CA SER A 20 48.24 -10.42 11.70
C SER A 20 47.07 -11.03 12.46
N LYS A 21 46.01 -10.24 12.65
CA LYS A 21 44.71 -10.69 13.18
C LYS A 21 44.25 -11.90 12.38
N SER A 22 43.99 -13.03 13.04
CA SER A 22 43.43 -14.20 12.37
C SER A 22 42.09 -13.81 11.75
N LEU A 23 41.99 -13.97 10.43
CA LEU A 23 40.74 -13.79 9.72
C LEU A 23 39.88 -15.01 10.04
N ASN A 24 39.06 -14.91 11.09
CA ASN A 24 38.03 -15.89 11.37
C ASN A 24 37.05 -15.87 10.20
N ARG A 25 37.26 -16.73 9.20
CA ARG A 25 36.20 -17.08 8.27
C ARG A 25 35.18 -17.84 9.11
N HIS A 26 34.05 -17.21 9.40
CA HIS A 26 32.87 -17.91 9.86
C HIS A 26 32.53 -18.98 8.82
N THR A 27 32.99 -20.22 9.04
CA THR A 27 32.41 -21.37 8.37
C THR A 27 30.99 -21.46 8.88
N LYS A 28 30.03 -21.44 7.96
CA LYS A 28 28.60 -21.61 8.25
C LYS A 28 28.41 -23.04 8.75
N GLU A 29 28.68 -23.28 10.03
CA GLU A 29 28.32 -24.52 10.70
C GLU A 29 26.80 -24.69 10.61
N PRO A 30 26.28 -25.87 10.23
CA PRO A 30 24.85 -26.06 10.13
C PRO A 30 24.20 -26.02 11.52
N VAL A 31 23.03 -25.39 11.61
CA VAL A 31 22.25 -25.35 12.85
C VAL A 31 21.44 -26.63 12.97
N THR A 32 21.59 -27.32 14.10
CA THR A 32 20.83 -28.53 14.42
C THR A 32 19.68 -28.17 15.33
N ILE A 33 18.45 -28.39 14.89
CA ILE A 33 17.26 -28.21 15.72
C ILE A 33 16.73 -29.60 16.09
N GLN A 34 16.57 -29.85 17.39
CA GLN A 34 15.93 -31.05 17.93
C GLN A 34 14.71 -30.62 18.73
N ILE A 35 13.52 -31.02 18.27
CA ILE A 35 12.26 -30.79 18.98
C ILE A 35 11.84 -32.15 19.55
N GLY A 36 11.81 -32.27 20.87
CA GLY A 36 11.46 -33.52 21.55
C GLY A 36 12.43 -34.68 21.28
N ASN A 37 11.88 -35.89 21.12
CA ASN A 37 12.64 -37.13 20.91
C ASN A 37 12.92 -37.45 19.43
N ASP A 38 12.65 -36.53 18.52
CA ASP A 38 12.83 -36.77 17.09
C ASP A 38 14.32 -36.72 16.67
N ILE A 39 14.61 -37.36 15.54
CA ILE A 39 15.96 -37.37 14.95
C ILE A 39 16.34 -35.93 14.58
N PRO A 40 17.50 -35.43 15.04
CA PRO A 40 17.93 -34.06 14.79
C PRO A 40 18.02 -33.77 13.28
N LYS A 41 17.33 -32.71 12.83
CA LYS A 41 17.34 -32.29 11.43
C LYS A 41 18.39 -31.21 11.23
N VAL A 42 19.36 -31.48 10.35
CA VAL A 42 20.43 -30.54 10.00
C VAL A 42 19.90 -29.57 8.95
N ILE A 43 19.70 -28.30 9.32
CA ILE A 43 19.26 -27.26 8.38
C ILE A 43 20.50 -26.52 7.87
N ARG A 44 20.72 -26.56 6.55
CA ARG A 44 21.71 -25.71 5.88
C ARG A 44 21.07 -24.34 5.65
N THR A 45 21.58 -23.31 6.30
CA THR A 45 21.06 -21.93 6.28
C THR A 45 21.25 -21.18 4.95
N ASN A 46 21.59 -21.88 3.87
CA ASN A 46 21.80 -21.25 2.57
C ASN A 46 20.49 -21.02 1.79
N ASP A 47 19.40 -21.72 2.17
CA ASP A 47 18.08 -21.61 1.52
C ASP A 47 16.96 -21.52 2.58
N LEU A 48 17.06 -20.56 3.51
CA LEU A 48 15.89 -20.18 4.29
C LEU A 48 14.93 -19.40 3.38
N HIS A 49 14.16 -20.11 2.56
CA HIS A 49 12.97 -19.54 1.95
C HIS A 49 11.91 -19.46 3.05
N ILE A 50 11.90 -18.35 3.79
CA ILE A 50 10.73 -17.97 4.56
C ILE A 50 9.72 -17.52 3.50
N PRO A 51 8.65 -18.28 3.22
CA PRO A 51 7.60 -17.76 2.37
C PRO A 51 7.09 -16.48 3.04
N SER A 52 7.26 -15.33 2.39
CA SER A 52 6.57 -14.13 2.83
C SER A 52 5.10 -14.34 2.50
N SER A 53 4.31 -14.84 3.45
CA SER A 53 2.86 -14.71 3.39
C SER A 53 2.55 -13.22 3.62
N ARG A 54 2.79 -12.38 2.60
CA ARG A 54 2.25 -11.03 2.60
C ARG A 54 0.76 -11.18 2.35
N GLU A 55 0.01 -11.41 3.42
CA GLU A 55 -1.44 -11.40 3.37
C GLU A 55 -1.89 -9.96 3.17
N GLU A 56 -2.69 -9.74 2.13
CA GLU A 56 -3.50 -8.54 2.01
C GLU A 56 -4.65 -8.64 3.02
N ILE A 57 -4.78 -7.62 3.86
CA ILE A 57 -5.83 -7.55 4.87
C ILE A 57 -6.71 -6.33 4.60
N ASN A 58 -8.03 -6.55 4.57
CA ASN A 58 -8.99 -5.47 4.55
C ASN A 58 -9.16 -4.94 5.97
N LEU A 59 -8.73 -3.71 6.20
CA LEU A 59 -8.85 -3.06 7.51
C LEU A 59 -10.27 -2.53 7.75
N ILE A 60 -10.84 -1.88 6.73
CA ILE A 60 -12.14 -1.21 6.77
C ILE A 60 -12.87 -1.53 5.48
N THR A 61 -14.17 -1.77 5.58
CA THR A 61 -15.05 -1.95 4.43
C THR A 61 -16.39 -1.33 4.79
N ASP A 62 -16.86 -0.41 3.96
CA ASP A 62 -18.19 0.17 4.02
C ASP A 62 -18.95 -0.26 2.76
N ASP A 63 -20.02 -1.03 2.97
CA ASP A 63 -20.94 -1.48 1.93
C ASP A 63 -22.30 -0.77 2.02
N PHE A 64 -22.46 0.15 2.99
CA PHE A 64 -23.67 0.94 3.23
C PHE A 64 -24.92 0.16 3.65
N GLU A 65 -24.80 -1.12 4.02
CA GLU A 65 -25.92 -1.96 4.46
C GLU A 65 -26.27 -1.79 5.96
N GLY A 66 -25.39 -1.11 6.69
CA GLY A 66 -25.51 -0.87 8.14
C GLY A 66 -25.88 0.57 8.51
N ASP A 67 -25.38 1.01 9.65
CA ASP A 67 -25.53 2.40 10.10
C ASP A 67 -24.62 3.33 9.29
N VAL A 68 -25.23 4.19 8.48
CA VAL A 68 -24.53 5.20 7.67
C VAL A 68 -24.58 6.61 8.29
N SER A 69 -25.07 6.77 9.52
CA SER A 69 -25.24 8.09 10.15
C SER A 69 -23.93 8.86 10.37
N ALA A 70 -22.80 8.15 10.40
CA ALA A 70 -21.48 8.75 10.51
C ALA A 70 -20.93 9.28 9.17
N TRP A 71 -21.53 8.90 8.04
CA TRP A 71 -21.21 9.48 6.73
C TRP A 71 -21.81 10.87 6.63
N ASN A 72 -21.01 11.85 6.20
CA ASN A 72 -21.49 13.20 5.95
C ASN A 72 -21.78 13.37 4.45
N ALA A 73 -23.03 13.08 4.08
CA ALA A 73 -23.55 13.35 2.76
C ALA A 73 -23.99 14.83 2.66
N SER A 74 -23.32 15.61 1.81
CA SER A 74 -23.81 16.95 1.46
C SER A 74 -25.09 16.86 0.61
N ALA A 75 -25.75 17.99 0.35
CA ALA A 75 -27.11 18.01 -0.21
C ALA A 75 -27.28 17.32 -1.58
N GLY A 76 -26.19 17.06 -2.32
CA GLY A 76 -26.24 16.33 -3.58
C GLY A 76 -25.96 14.83 -3.48
N TRP A 77 -25.87 14.24 -2.29
CA TRP A 77 -25.72 12.80 -2.10
C TRP A 77 -26.89 12.24 -1.31
N GLN A 78 -27.47 11.15 -1.79
CA GLN A 78 -28.56 10.44 -1.12
C GLN A 78 -28.30 8.93 -1.11
N LEU A 79 -28.73 8.25 -0.05
CA LEU A 79 -28.72 6.79 -0.01
C LEU A 79 -29.86 6.27 -0.88
N THR A 80 -29.58 5.33 -1.78
CA THR A 80 -30.58 4.75 -2.68
C THR A 80 -30.50 3.23 -2.70
N ASP A 81 -31.66 2.60 -2.93
CA ASP A 81 -31.83 1.18 -3.22
C ASP A 81 -32.18 0.91 -4.69
N ALA A 82 -32.09 1.93 -5.56
CA ALA A 82 -32.40 1.79 -6.98
C ALA A 82 -31.16 1.44 -7.83
N SER A 83 -29.97 1.88 -7.41
CA SER A 83 -28.70 1.62 -8.07
C SER A 83 -27.61 1.45 -7.01
N PHE A 84 -27.17 0.21 -6.84
CA PHE A 84 -26.21 -0.16 -5.80
C PHE A 84 -25.23 -1.22 -6.30
N ASN A 85 -24.04 -1.26 -5.70
CA ASN A 85 -23.04 -2.31 -5.96
C ASN A 85 -22.94 -3.33 -4.83
N SER A 86 -23.28 -2.93 -3.61
CA SER A 86 -23.42 -3.83 -2.47
C SER A 86 -24.73 -4.63 -2.58
N GLU A 87 -25.29 -5.10 -1.47
CA GLU A 87 -26.49 -5.93 -1.50
C GLU A 87 -27.76 -5.12 -1.80
N THR A 88 -27.93 -3.96 -1.16
CA THR A 88 -29.15 -3.15 -1.31
C THR A 88 -28.94 -1.64 -1.36
N TYR A 89 -27.84 -1.07 -0.87
CA TYR A 89 -27.70 0.40 -0.79
C TYR A 89 -26.42 0.95 -1.39
N SER A 90 -26.50 2.13 -1.98
CA SER A 90 -25.31 2.93 -2.29
C SER A 90 -25.62 4.41 -2.18
N PHE A 91 -24.59 5.23 -1.98
CA PHE A 91 -24.74 6.67 -2.15
C PHE A 91 -24.80 7.01 -3.63
N TRP A 92 -25.78 7.83 -3.99
CA TRP A 92 -26.02 8.30 -5.34
C TRP A 92 -26.10 9.82 -5.36
N SER A 93 -25.43 10.42 -6.34
CA SER A 93 -25.55 11.84 -6.65
C SER A 93 -26.36 11.97 -7.95
N PRO A 94 -27.60 12.48 -7.89
CA PRO A 94 -28.42 12.62 -9.08
C PRO A 94 -27.86 13.70 -10.02
N ASP A 95 -27.96 13.46 -11.33
CA ASP A 95 -27.69 14.48 -12.34
C ASP A 95 -28.86 15.48 -12.36
N GLU A 96 -28.69 16.60 -11.65
CA GLU A 96 -29.68 17.67 -11.55
C GLU A 96 -29.14 18.97 -12.17
N LEU A 97 -29.94 19.56 -13.07
CA LEU A 97 -29.69 20.91 -13.57
C LEU A 97 -30.06 21.94 -12.50
N PHE A 98 -29.07 22.51 -11.84
CA PHE A 98 -29.29 23.58 -10.87
C PHE A 98 -29.45 24.93 -11.57
N LEU A 99 -30.47 25.69 -11.17
CA LEU A 99 -30.70 27.05 -11.63
C LEU A 99 -30.50 28.04 -10.46
N ASP A 100 -30.01 29.24 -10.78
CA ASP A 100 -30.04 30.37 -9.85
C ASP A 100 -31.42 31.07 -9.81
N ASP A 101 -31.55 32.11 -8.99
CA ASP A 101 -32.79 32.88 -8.84
C ASP A 101 -33.26 33.56 -10.15
N SER A 102 -32.37 33.68 -11.14
CA SER A 102 -32.67 34.23 -12.47
C SER A 102 -33.05 33.17 -13.50
N GLY A 103 -33.03 31.88 -13.13
CA GLY A 103 -33.27 30.76 -14.03
C GLY A 103 -32.05 30.38 -14.87
N THR A 104 -30.85 30.85 -14.50
CA THR A 104 -29.60 30.53 -15.21
C THR A 104 -28.97 29.27 -14.64
N ALA A 105 -28.51 28.37 -15.50
CA ALA A 105 -27.82 27.15 -15.09
C ALA A 105 -26.53 27.47 -14.33
N ILE A 106 -26.34 26.79 -13.19
CA ILE A 106 -25.16 26.93 -12.34
C ILE A 106 -24.56 25.56 -12.03
N TYR A 107 -23.22 25.51 -11.98
CA TYR A 107 -22.51 24.31 -11.54
C TYR A 107 -22.51 24.24 -10.02
N LYS A 108 -22.76 23.04 -9.49
CA LYS A 108 -22.58 22.72 -8.06
C LYS A 108 -21.70 21.48 -7.93
N SER A 109 -20.96 21.43 -6.83
CA SER A 109 -20.15 20.29 -6.41
C SER A 109 -20.56 19.88 -5.02
N TRP A 110 -20.58 18.57 -4.78
CA TRP A 110 -21.06 17.98 -3.54
C TRP A 110 -20.03 16.98 -3.04
N ASP A 111 -19.57 17.17 -1.81
CA ASP A 111 -18.64 16.26 -1.17
C ASP A 111 -19.42 15.18 -0.39
N LEU A 112 -18.87 13.97 -0.37
CA LEU A 112 -19.30 12.87 0.50
C LEU A 112 -18.11 12.50 1.38
N PHE A 113 -18.20 12.74 2.68
CA PHE A 113 -17.13 12.40 3.62
C PHE A 113 -17.44 11.11 4.35
N SER A 114 -16.45 10.21 4.35
CA SER A 114 -16.47 9.03 5.20
C SER A 114 -16.38 9.42 6.68
N PRO A 115 -16.74 8.52 7.60
CA PRO A 115 -16.34 8.62 8.99
C PRO A 115 -14.82 8.76 9.13
N THR A 116 -14.38 9.32 10.25
CA THR A 116 -12.95 9.39 10.57
C THR A 116 -12.45 8.02 11.00
N TYR A 117 -11.50 7.47 10.25
CA TYR A 117 -10.86 6.20 10.55
C TYR A 117 -9.47 6.35 11.16
N SER A 118 -9.17 5.55 12.19
CA SER A 118 -7.83 5.43 12.77
C SER A 118 -7.10 4.26 12.12
N LEU A 119 -6.09 4.56 11.30
CA LEU A 119 -5.33 3.54 10.57
C LEU A 119 -4.08 3.12 11.35
N PRO A 120 -3.68 1.83 11.31
CA PRO A 120 -2.45 1.37 11.92
C PRO A 120 -1.21 1.94 11.21
N LEU A 121 -0.09 1.99 11.94
CA LEU A 121 1.20 2.30 11.34
C LEU A 121 1.64 1.16 10.42
N LEU A 122 2.11 1.52 9.23
CA LEU A 122 2.72 0.56 8.30
C LEU A 122 4.15 0.25 8.74
N GLY A 123 4.54 -1.02 8.68
CA GLY A 123 5.91 -1.48 8.84
C GLY A 123 6.79 -1.21 7.60
N ASP A 124 8.08 -1.51 7.72
CA ASP A 124 9.03 -1.35 6.63
C ASP A 124 8.65 -2.22 5.41
N GLY A 125 8.44 -1.56 4.27
CA GLY A 125 8.05 -2.21 3.02
C GLY A 125 6.56 -2.54 2.91
N GLU A 126 5.72 -2.12 3.86
CA GLU A 126 4.26 -2.25 3.79
C GLU A 126 3.61 -1.09 3.02
N THR A 127 2.52 -1.40 2.33
CA THR A 127 1.72 -0.44 1.56
C THR A 127 0.25 -0.61 1.92
N MET A 128 -0.49 0.50 1.93
CA MET A 128 -1.93 0.51 2.11
C MET A 128 -2.59 1.00 0.82
N HIS A 129 -3.68 0.36 0.44
CA HIS A 129 -4.45 0.69 -0.76
C HIS A 129 -5.88 1.03 -0.37
N PHE A 130 -6.51 1.90 -1.16
CA PHE A 130 -7.92 2.26 -1.03
C PHE A 130 -8.61 1.89 -2.33
N GLY A 131 -9.75 1.22 -2.22
CA GLY A 131 -10.60 0.83 -3.34
C GLY A 131 -11.97 1.46 -3.21
N PHE A 132 -12.50 1.93 -4.33
CA PHE A 132 -13.85 2.50 -4.40
C PHE A 132 -14.59 1.83 -5.54
N HIS A 133 -15.86 1.51 -5.32
CA HIS A 133 -16.76 1.17 -6.41
C HIS A 133 -17.54 2.42 -6.79
N LEU A 134 -17.29 2.94 -7.99
CA LEU A 134 -17.95 4.13 -8.52
C LEU A 134 -18.72 3.73 -9.77
N ASN A 135 -20.04 3.95 -9.76
CA ASN A 135 -20.84 3.90 -10.97
C ASN A 135 -20.93 5.32 -11.54
N VAL A 136 -20.23 5.58 -12.65
CA VAL A 136 -20.12 6.91 -13.23
C VAL A 136 -20.65 6.86 -14.65
N ASP A 137 -21.84 7.43 -14.84
CA ASP A 137 -22.44 7.68 -16.14
C ASP A 137 -22.06 9.10 -16.57
N MET A 138 -20.85 9.27 -17.09
CA MET A 138 -20.41 10.53 -17.67
C MET A 138 -20.76 10.54 -19.17
N PRO A 139 -21.24 11.67 -19.72
CA PRO A 139 -21.47 11.79 -21.16
C PRO A 139 -20.17 11.45 -21.89
N ASP A 140 -20.23 10.43 -22.75
CA ASP A 140 -19.09 10.05 -23.56
C ASP A 140 -18.97 10.98 -24.78
N THR A 141 -17.87 10.83 -25.53
CA THR A 141 -17.61 11.63 -26.73
C THR A 141 -18.42 11.18 -27.95
N ASN A 142 -19.27 10.15 -27.84
CA ASN A 142 -20.15 9.69 -28.91
C ASN A 142 -21.58 10.20 -28.72
N GLN A 143 -21.72 11.49 -28.44
CA GLN A 143 -23.02 12.11 -28.64
C GLN A 143 -23.44 11.89 -30.09
N GLU A 144 -24.53 11.14 -30.30
CA GLU A 144 -25.17 11.09 -31.60
C GLU A 144 -25.60 12.51 -31.90
N ASP A 145 -24.99 13.08 -32.94
CA ASP A 145 -25.13 14.48 -33.33
C ASP A 145 -26.61 14.83 -33.37
N ASP A 146 -27.05 15.72 -32.47
CA ASP A 146 -28.44 16.14 -32.43
C ASP A 146 -28.69 16.93 -33.73
N PRO A 147 -29.51 16.41 -34.66
CA PRO A 147 -29.72 17.02 -35.97
C PRO A 147 -30.44 18.38 -35.90
N THR A 148 -30.79 18.84 -34.69
CA THR A 148 -31.42 20.14 -34.44
C THR A 148 -30.47 21.20 -33.91
N THR A 149 -29.23 20.85 -33.55
CA THR A 149 -28.20 21.83 -33.24
C THR A 149 -27.74 22.48 -34.54
N PRO A 150 -27.85 23.80 -34.70
CA PRO A 150 -27.28 24.47 -35.87
C PRO A 150 -25.76 24.26 -35.86
N ASP A 151 -25.21 23.76 -36.96
CA ASP A 151 -23.78 23.70 -37.20
C ASP A 151 -23.20 25.12 -37.19
N ASP A 152 -22.74 25.57 -36.03
CA ASP A 152 -21.91 26.76 -35.92
C ASP A 152 -20.44 26.36 -36.20
N GLU A 153 -20.13 26.01 -37.45
CA GLU A 153 -18.76 26.07 -38.02
C GLU A 153 -18.47 27.46 -38.63
#